data_AF-A0A7Y4KE33-F1
#
_entry.id   AF-A0A7Y4KE33-F1
#
_cell.length_a   1.000
_cell.length_b   1.000
_cell.length_c   1.000
_cell.angle_alpha   90.00
_cell.angle_beta   90.00
_cell.angle_gamma   90.00
#
_symmetry.space_group_name_H-M   'P 1'
#
loop_
_entity.id
_entity.type
_entity.pdbx_description
1 polymer ?
#
loop_
_entity_poly.entity_id
_entity_poly.type
_entity_poly.pdbx_seq_one_letter_code
_entity_poly.pdbx_strand_id
1 'polypeptide(L)'
;MIRHLEASWPHEGCGVILRSGAGEGNSWRVVPLPNASPTPRVAYAFAPEAWLQVCLDADTRQEAVVSVFHSHVDAPAVFSSEDRRQAAPSGIALLPQVSYIVVAIRGGRAASASQSVWSTGGFQTVPLPLADFRFEKPV
;
A
#
# COMPACT_ATOMS: atom_id res chain seq x y z
N MET A 1 -6.98 0.04 -7.34
CA MET A 1 -6.60 -0.43 -5.98
C MET A 1 -7.71 -1.24 -5.32
N ILE A 2 -8.86 -0.64 -4.94
CA ILE A 2 -9.93 -1.33 -4.17
C ILE A 2 -10.40 -2.64 -4.83
N ARG A 3 -10.68 -2.64 -6.14
CA ARG A 3 -11.08 -3.87 -6.86
C ARG A 3 -10.07 -5.02 -6.71
N HIS A 4 -8.78 -4.72 -6.71
CA HIS A 4 -7.72 -5.72 -6.51
C HIS A 4 -7.72 -6.25 -5.07
N LEU A 5 -7.89 -5.37 -4.08
CA LEU A 5 -7.96 -5.76 -2.68
C LEU A 5 -9.20 -6.61 -2.37
N GLU A 6 -10.36 -6.25 -2.92
CA GLU A 6 -11.58 -7.07 -2.83
C GLU A 6 -11.41 -8.44 -3.50
N ALA A 7 -10.80 -8.49 -4.68
CA ALA A 7 -10.54 -9.73 -5.41
C ALA A 7 -9.48 -10.63 -4.74
N SER A 8 -8.65 -10.07 -3.86
CA SER A 8 -7.64 -10.83 -3.11
C SER A 8 -8.24 -11.58 -1.92
N TRP A 9 -9.44 -11.20 -1.47
CA TRP A 9 -10.13 -11.88 -0.38
C TRP A 9 -10.33 -13.38 -0.71
N PRO A 10 -10.02 -14.31 0.22
CA PRO A 10 -9.84 -14.13 1.65
C PRO A 10 -8.36 -14.02 2.10
N HIS A 11 -7.48 -13.54 1.22
CA HIS A 11 -6.10 -13.15 1.53
C HIS A 11 -5.94 -11.62 1.50
N GLU A 12 -4.88 -11.12 2.13
CA GLU A 12 -4.44 -9.74 1.97
C GLU A 12 -3.94 -9.53 0.54
N GLY A 13 -4.50 -8.55 -0.16
CA GLY A 13 -3.93 -7.98 -1.38
C GLY A 13 -2.96 -6.84 -1.04
N CYS A 14 -2.01 -6.57 -1.93
CA CYS A 14 -1.00 -5.55 -1.70
C CYS A 14 -0.49 -4.92 -3.01
N GLY A 15 0.21 -3.80 -2.91
CA GLY A 15 0.84 -3.15 -4.04
C GLY A 15 1.34 -1.75 -3.70
N VAL A 16 1.65 -0.97 -4.73
CA VAL A 16 2.14 0.40 -4.57
C VAL A 16 1.43 1.41 -5.46
N ILE A 17 1.48 2.67 -5.06
CA ILE A 17 1.11 3.83 -5.87
C ILE A 17 2.40 4.54 -6.27
N LEU A 18 2.55 4.75 -7.57
CA LEU A 18 3.63 5.49 -8.19
C LEU A 18 3.11 6.85 -8.63
N ARG A 19 3.94 7.89 -8.54
CA ARG A 19 3.64 9.24 -8.99
C ARG A 19 4.78 9.79 -9.84
N SER A 20 4.45 10.39 -10.98
CA SER A 20 5.44 11.04 -11.84
C SER A 20 6.08 12.25 -11.14
N GLY A 21 7.32 12.57 -11.52
CA GLY A 21 8.05 13.73 -11.02
C GLY A 21 7.37 15.07 -11.30
N ALA A 22 7.80 16.11 -10.57
CA ALA A 22 7.31 17.47 -10.74
C ALA A 22 7.69 17.99 -12.14
N GLY A 23 6.72 18.03 -13.05
CA GLY A 23 6.91 18.44 -14.46
C GLY A 23 6.07 17.62 -15.43
N GLU A 24 5.75 16.37 -15.07
CA GLU A 24 5.02 15.41 -15.93
C GLU A 24 3.52 15.31 -15.58
N GLY A 25 2.89 16.43 -15.23
CA GLY A 25 1.43 16.49 -15.08
C GLY A 25 0.83 15.83 -13.82
N ASN A 26 1.64 15.51 -12.81
CA ASN A 26 1.19 14.93 -11.53
C ASN A 26 0.34 13.65 -11.72
N SER A 27 0.63 12.87 -12.77
CA SER A 27 0.01 11.57 -12.97
C SER A 27 0.45 10.58 -11.90
N TRP A 28 -0.44 9.65 -11.58
CA TRP A 28 -0.16 8.55 -10.67
C TRP A 28 -0.74 7.26 -11.24
N ARG A 29 -0.17 6.13 -10.86
CA ARG A 29 -0.67 4.80 -11.24
C ARG A 29 -0.58 3.83 -10.07
N VAL A 30 -1.49 2.86 -10.08
CA VAL A 30 -1.55 1.78 -9.09
C VAL A 30 -0.90 0.55 -9.69
N VAL A 31 0.04 -0.05 -8.95
CA VAL A 31 0.71 -1.30 -9.32
C VAL A 31 0.37 -2.37 -8.27
N PRO A 32 -0.62 -3.24 -8.54
CA PRO A 32 -0.87 -4.42 -7.72
C PRO A 32 0.33 -5.36 -7.74
N LEU A 33 0.64 -5.97 -6.60
CA LEU A 33 1.71 -6.96 -6.46
C LEU A 33 1.14 -8.25 -5.84
N PRO A 34 1.62 -9.42 -6.27
CA PRO A 34 1.22 -10.68 -5.63
C PRO A 34 1.73 -10.68 -4.18
N ASN A 35 0.86 -11.12 -3.26
CA ASN A 35 1.25 -11.33 -1.88
C ASN A 35 2.07 -12.62 -1.76
N ALA A 36 3.36 -12.49 -1.46
CA ALA A 36 4.32 -13.57 -1.29
C ALA A 36 4.50 -14.02 0.18
N SER A 37 3.69 -13.50 1.10
CA SER A 37 3.72 -13.89 2.51
C SER A 37 3.41 -15.39 2.67
N PRO A 38 4.12 -16.12 3.54
CA PRO A 38 3.74 -17.48 3.91
C PRO A 38 2.42 -17.54 4.70
N THR A 39 1.98 -16.40 5.26
CA THR A 39 0.71 -16.27 5.99
C THR A 39 -0.16 -15.17 5.36
N PRO A 40 -0.61 -15.35 4.10
CA PRO A 40 -1.22 -14.28 3.30
C PRO A 40 -2.60 -13.86 3.81
N ARG A 41 -3.18 -14.53 4.81
CA ARG A 41 -4.43 -14.12 5.46
C ARG A 41 -4.28 -12.97 6.45
N VAL A 42 -3.07 -12.76 6.99
CA VAL A 42 -2.82 -11.86 8.13
C VAL A 42 -1.57 -11.00 7.96
N ALA A 43 -0.89 -11.12 6.81
CA ALA A 43 0.28 -10.34 6.47
C ALA A 43 0.48 -10.32 4.96
N TYR A 44 1.16 -9.28 4.47
CA TYR A 44 1.65 -9.21 3.11
C TYR A 44 3.18 -9.21 3.06
N ALA A 45 3.72 -9.68 1.95
CA ALA A 45 5.12 -9.48 1.58
C ALA A 45 5.21 -9.34 0.06
N PHE A 46 6.10 -8.49 -0.43
CA PHE A 46 6.42 -8.45 -1.85
C PHE A 46 7.44 -9.53 -2.18
N ALA A 47 7.25 -10.23 -3.30
CA ALA A 47 8.33 -11.02 -3.88
C ALA A 47 9.49 -10.08 -4.25
N PRO A 48 10.75 -10.37 -3.84
CA PRO A 48 11.88 -9.49 -4.11
C PRO A 48 12.06 -9.15 -5.59
N GLU A 49 11.83 -10.11 -6.48
CA GLU A 49 11.95 -9.95 -7.93
C GLU A 49 10.88 -8.99 -8.46
N ALA A 50 9.63 -9.15 -7.99
CA ALA A 50 8.53 -8.27 -8.39
C ALA A 50 8.74 -6.84 -7.87
N TRP A 51 9.24 -6.69 -6.65
CA TRP A 51 9.59 -5.39 -6.09
C TRP A 51 10.71 -4.71 -6.88
N LEU A 52 11.77 -5.45 -7.22
CA LEU A 52 12.86 -4.95 -8.04
C LEU A 52 12.38 -4.43 -9.40
N GLN A 53 11.49 -5.18 -10.08
CA GLN A 53 10.91 -4.73 -11.35
C GLN A 53 10.13 -3.42 -11.19
N VAL A 54 9.34 -3.28 -10.12
CA VAL A 54 8.65 -2.01 -9.84
C VAL A 54 9.62 -0.85 -9.66
N CYS A 55 10.74 -1.05 -8.95
CA CYS A 55 11.75 -0.01 -8.79
C CYS A 55 12.40 0.38 -10.12
N LEU A 56 12.77 -0.60 -10.96
CA LEU A 56 13.38 -0.37 -12.27
C LEU A 56 12.42 0.36 -13.22
N ASP A 57 11.15 -0.04 -13.25
CA ASP A 57 10.12 0.60 -14.05
C ASP A 57 9.86 2.04 -13.61
N ALA A 58 9.82 2.27 -12.29
CA ALA A 58 9.61 3.61 -11.73
C ALA A 58 10.76 4.54 -12.09
N ASP A 59 12.01 4.08 -11.95
CA ASP A 59 13.21 4.86 -12.32
C ASP A 59 13.22 5.21 -13.81
N THR A 60 12.94 4.23 -14.68
CA THR A 60 12.86 4.43 -16.14
C THR A 60 11.83 5.49 -16.53
N ARG A 61 10.74 5.60 -15.76
CA ARG A 61 9.62 6.51 -16.01
C ARG A 61 9.69 7.78 -15.17
N GLN A 62 10.78 8.01 -14.43
CA GLN A 62 10.94 9.14 -13.51
C GLN A 62 9.76 9.27 -12.52
N GLU A 63 9.27 8.12 -12.04
CA GLU A 63 8.22 7.98 -11.05
C GLU A 63 8.82 7.68 -9.67
N ALA A 64 8.15 8.12 -8.62
CA ALA A 64 8.48 7.74 -7.25
C ALA A 64 7.36 6.90 -6.63
N VAL A 65 7.74 5.92 -5.82
CA VAL A 65 6.81 5.24 -4.92
C VAL A 65 6.38 6.25 -3.86
N VAL A 66 5.08 6.53 -3.80
CA VAL A 66 4.50 7.50 -2.84
C VAL A 66 3.62 6.82 -1.79
N SER A 67 3.11 5.62 -2.09
CA SER A 67 2.37 4.81 -1.15
C SER A 67 2.59 3.31 -1.35
N VAL A 68 2.70 2.58 -0.25
CA VAL A 68 2.41 1.14 -0.19
C VAL A 68 0.95 1.00 0.24
N PHE A 69 0.21 0.07 -0.35
CA PHE A 69 -1.13 -0.27 0.11
C PHE A 69 -1.28 -1.77 0.33
N HIS A 70 -2.09 -2.12 1.31
CA HIS A 70 -2.52 -3.49 1.52
C HIS A 70 -3.92 -3.55 2.15
N SER A 71 -4.50 -4.74 2.17
CA SER A 71 -5.78 -4.98 2.82
C SER A 71 -5.64 -5.85 4.05
N HIS A 72 -6.44 -5.58 5.08
CA HIS A 72 -6.67 -6.52 6.18
C HIS A 72 -7.95 -7.34 5.92
N VAL A 73 -7.86 -8.66 6.08
CA VAL A 73 -8.99 -9.58 5.92
C VAL A 73 -9.74 -9.71 7.23
N ASP A 74 -11.02 -9.30 7.23
CA ASP A 74 -11.90 -9.39 8.39
C ASP A 74 -11.27 -8.81 9.68
N ALA A 75 -10.44 -7.78 9.52
CA ALA A 75 -9.78 -7.02 10.57
C ALA A 75 -9.88 -5.50 10.31
N PRO A 76 -9.72 -4.65 11.33
CA PRO A 76 -9.81 -3.19 11.17
C PRO A 76 -8.71 -2.60 10.28
N ALA A 77 -9.00 -1.47 9.65
CA ALA A 77 -8.06 -0.71 8.83
C ALA A 77 -7.13 0.12 9.73
N VAL A 78 -6.30 -0.56 10.52
CA VAL A 78 -5.29 0.07 11.39
C VAL A 78 -3.92 -0.39 10.93
N PHE A 79 -2.91 0.46 11.08
CA PHE A 79 -1.53 0.02 10.89
C PHE A 79 -1.14 -0.87 12.08
N SER A 80 -1.04 -2.17 11.83
CA SER A 80 -0.87 -3.19 12.86
C SER A 80 0.52 -3.14 13.48
N SER A 81 0.77 -3.96 14.50
CA SER A 81 2.12 -4.10 15.06
C SER A 81 3.05 -4.81 14.07
N GLU A 82 2.53 -5.73 13.26
CA GLU A 82 3.30 -6.42 12.22
C GLU A 82 3.65 -5.46 11.08
N ASP A 83 2.70 -4.65 10.61
CA ASP A 83 2.98 -3.66 9.55
C ASP A 83 4.09 -2.69 9.97
N ARG A 84 4.06 -2.20 11.22
CA ARG A 84 5.11 -1.33 11.76
C ARG A 84 6.46 -2.03 11.81
N ARG A 85 6.50 -3.30 12.22
CA ARG A 85 7.75 -4.09 12.26
C ARG A 85 8.32 -4.30 10.86
N GLN A 86 7.49 -4.63 9.88
CA GLN A 86 7.91 -4.82 8.49
C GLN A 86 8.38 -3.51 7.86
N ALA A 87 7.68 -2.40 8.10
CA ALA A 87 8.02 -1.09 7.55
C ALA A 87 9.21 -0.40 8.24
N ALA A 88 9.52 -0.77 9.49
CA ALA A 88 10.61 -0.20 10.30
C ALA A 88 11.28 -1.25 11.20
N PRO A 89 11.95 -2.27 10.64
CA PRO A 89 12.48 -3.41 11.41
C PRO A 89 13.58 -3.02 12.41
N SER A 90 14.32 -1.95 12.14
CA SER A 90 15.34 -1.39 13.02
C SER A 90 14.84 -0.25 13.91
N GLY A 91 13.52 0.01 13.92
CA GLY A 91 12.93 1.17 14.58
C GLY A 91 13.01 2.47 13.76
N ILE A 92 13.51 2.41 12.52
CA ILE A 92 13.51 3.51 11.56
C ILE A 92 12.80 3.02 10.28
N ALA A 93 11.90 3.83 9.74
CA ALA A 93 11.20 3.49 8.50
C ALA A 93 12.16 3.25 7.33
N LEU A 94 11.97 2.13 6.63
CA LEU A 94 12.71 1.79 5.40
C LEU A 94 12.45 2.82 4.30
N LEU A 95 11.21 3.33 4.24
CA LEU A 95 10.74 4.28 3.24
C LEU A 95 10.08 5.48 3.94
N PRO A 96 10.85 6.43 4.50
CA PRO A 96 10.32 7.50 5.36
C PRO A 96 9.44 8.51 4.61
N GLN A 97 9.56 8.61 3.29
CA GLN A 97 8.73 9.49 2.45
C GLN A 97 7.49 8.78 1.87
N VAL A 98 7.33 7.49 2.15
CA VAL A 98 6.23 6.66 1.62
C VAL A 98 5.15 6.51 2.67
N SER A 99 3.91 6.72 2.24
CA SER A 99 2.73 6.46 3.09
C SER A 99 2.28 5.00 2.98
N TYR A 100 1.61 4.51 4.01
CA TYR A 100 1.05 3.15 4.04
C TYR A 100 -0.47 3.24 4.15
N ILE A 101 -1.18 2.71 3.16
CA ILE A 101 -2.64 2.69 3.14
C ILE A 101 -3.12 1.30 3.50
N VAL A 102 -3.90 1.19 4.57
CA VAL A 102 -4.54 -0.06 4.97
C VAL A 102 -6.01 0.01 4.64
N VAL A 103 -6.55 -1.00 3.96
CA VAL A 103 -7.99 -1.11 3.68
C VAL A 103 -8.56 -2.33 4.38
N ALA A 104 -9.57 -2.15 5.23
CA ALA A 104 -10.30 -3.26 5.80
C ALA A 104 -11.23 -3.86 4.74
N ILE A 105 -11.08 -5.16 4.48
CA ILE A 105 -11.99 -5.93 3.65
C ILE A 105 -12.84 -6.83 4.57
N ARG A 106 -14.16 -6.68 4.48
CA ARG A 106 -15.15 -7.42 5.27
C ARG A 106 -16.04 -8.21 4.33
N GLY A 107 -16.03 -9.54 4.43
CA GLY A 107 -16.80 -10.40 3.52
C GLY A 107 -16.57 -10.09 2.03
N GLY A 108 -15.31 -9.83 1.66
CA GLY A 108 -14.92 -9.51 0.28
C GLY A 108 -15.22 -8.07 -0.18
N ARG A 109 -15.63 -7.15 0.71
CA ARG A 109 -15.92 -5.74 0.38
C ARG A 109 -15.12 -4.76 1.22
N ALA A 110 -14.67 -3.67 0.60
CA ALA A 110 -13.99 -2.60 1.34
C ALA A 110 -14.94 -1.90 2.32
N ALA A 111 -14.53 -1.83 3.59
CA ALA A 111 -15.32 -1.31 4.70
C ALA A 111 -14.77 -0.01 5.30
N SER A 112 -13.45 0.11 5.43
CA SER A 112 -12.79 1.34 5.90
C SER A 112 -11.33 1.41 5.42
N ALA A 113 -10.71 2.58 5.51
CA ALA A 113 -9.30 2.78 5.20
C ALA A 113 -8.61 3.71 6.20
N SER A 114 -7.29 3.58 6.32
CA SER A 114 -6.43 4.53 7.04
C SER A 114 -5.10 4.72 6.32
N GLN A 115 -4.47 5.87 6.58
CA GLN A 115 -3.13 6.20 6.11
C GLN A 115 -2.19 6.21 7.30
N SER A 116 -0.99 5.69 7.12
CA SER A 116 0.10 5.88 8.06
C SER A 116 1.28 6.54 7.37
N VAL A 117 1.84 7.56 8.01
CA VAL A 117 3.03 8.28 7.54
C VAL A 117 4.08 8.25 8.63
N TRP A 118 5.34 8.15 8.24
CA TRP A 118 6.45 8.27 9.19
C TRP A 118 6.61 9.74 9.60
N SER A 119 6.54 10.03 10.89
CA SER A 119 6.76 11.35 11.47
C SER A 119 7.42 11.23 12.83
N THR A 120 8.46 12.03 13.07
CA THR A 120 9.04 12.23 14.41
C THR A 120 9.41 10.93 15.14
N GLY A 121 9.95 9.94 14.42
CA GLY A 121 10.39 8.66 15.00
C GLY A 121 9.31 7.58 15.14
N GLY A 122 8.14 7.76 14.54
CA GLY A 122 7.09 6.73 14.54
C GLY A 122 6.08 6.89 13.40
N PHE A 123 5.23 5.88 13.22
CA PHE A 123 4.11 5.96 12.28
C PHE A 123 2.90 6.64 12.92
N GLN A 124 2.43 7.71 12.30
CA GLN A 124 1.19 8.41 12.65
C GLN A 124 0.08 7.95 11.71
N THR A 125 -1.02 7.45 12.27
CA THR A 125 -2.13 6.89 11.51
C THR A 125 -3.35 7.82 11.56
N VAL A 126 -3.93 8.13 10.40
CA VAL A 126 -5.17 8.89 10.27
C VAL A 126 -6.21 8.10 9.47
N PRO A 127 -7.51 8.14 9.82
CA PRO A 127 -8.55 7.57 8.98
C PRO A 127 -8.57 8.23 7.60
N LEU A 128 -8.89 7.45 6.57
CA LEU A 128 -9.08 7.95 5.21
C LEU A 128 -10.50 7.64 4.71
N PRO A 129 -11.20 8.60 4.10
CA PRO A 129 -12.45 8.35 3.40
C PRO A 129 -12.26 7.34 2.26
N LEU A 130 -13.07 6.29 2.20
CA LEU A 130 -13.01 5.31 1.08
C LEU A 130 -13.33 5.94 -0.29
N ALA A 131 -14.07 7.05 -0.32
CA ALA A 131 -14.37 7.79 -1.54
C ALA A 131 -13.08 8.26 -2.23
N ASP A 132 -12.03 8.53 -1.45
CA ASP A 132 -10.71 8.95 -1.93
C ASP A 132 -9.92 7.78 -2.55
N PHE A 133 -10.49 6.59 -2.69
CA PHE A 133 -9.84 5.44 -3.35
C PHE A 133 -10.70 4.80 -4.44
N ARG A 134 -11.87 5.38 -4.72
CA ARG A 134 -12.74 4.99 -5.83
C ARG A 134 -12.24 5.53 -7.18
N PHE A 135 -10.96 5.87 -7.30
CA PHE A 135 -10.39 6.49 -8.50
C PHE A 135 -10.48 5.59 -9.74
N GLU A 136 -11.64 5.63 -10.39
CA GLU A 136 -11.83 5.48 -11.82
C GLU A 136 -11.65 6.87 -12.43
N LYS A 137 -10.41 7.35 -12.52
CA LYS A 137 -10.07 8.27 -13.59
C LYS A 137 -8.97 7.63 -14.42
N PRO A 138 -9.34 7.00 -15.55
CA PRO A 138 -8.38 6.85 -16.64
C PRO A 138 -7.87 8.26 -16.95
N VAL A 139 -6.56 8.39 -17.11
CA VAL A 139 -6.00 9.49 -17.91
C VAL A 139 -6.42 9.26 -19.35
#